data_AF-A0A6J5UEJ5-F1
#
_entry.id   AF-A0A6J5UEJ5-F1
#
_cell.length_a   1.000
_cell.length_b   1.000
_cell.length_c   1.000
_cell.angle_alpha   90.00
_cell.angle_beta   90.00
_cell.angle_gamma   90.00
#
_symmetry.space_group_name_H-M   'P 1'
#
loop_
_entity.id
_entity.type
_entity.pdbx_description
1 polymer ?
#
loop_
_entity_poly.entity_id
_entity_poly.type
_entity_poly.pdbx_seq_one_letter_code
_entity_poly.pdbx_strand_id
1 'polypeptide(L)' 'MQILELPSHPFYVGVQFHPEFKSRPRKPSSLFLGLILAATGQLETYLDQYPNTS' A
#
# COMPACT_ATOMS: atom_id res chain seq x y z
N MET A 1 -2.12 -16.69 7.23
CA MET A 1 -0.87 -16.28 6.56
C MET A 1 -1.15 -16.03 5.08
N GLN A 2 -1.60 -14.83 4.71
CA GLN A 2 -1.81 -14.42 3.30
C GLN A 2 -1.17 -13.07 2.96
N ILE A 3 -0.79 -12.31 3.99
CA ILE A 3 -0.14 -11.01 3.94
C ILE A 3 1.02 -11.07 4.93
N LEU A 4 2.16 -10.50 4.56
CA LEU A 4 3.37 -10.41 5.37
C LEU A 4 3.93 -9.00 5.28
N GLU A 5 4.48 -8.52 6.39
CA GLU A 5 5.13 -7.21 6.50
C GLU A 5 6.48 -7.34 7.20
N LEU A 6 7.42 -6.44 6.89
CA LEU A 6 8.72 -6.35 7.57
C LEU A 6 8.79 -5.00 8.33
N PRO A 7 8.67 -5.00 9.67
CA PRO A 7 8.52 -3.77 10.46
C PRO A 7 9.67 -2.76 10.34
N SER A 8 10.87 -3.21 9.98
CA SER A 8 12.07 -2.36 9.87
C SER A 8 12.25 -1.70 8.50
N HIS A 9 11.36 -1.97 7.54
CA HIS A 9 11.45 -1.43 6.19
C HIS A 9 10.29 -0.44 5.93
N PRO A 10 10.55 0.75 5.34
CA PRO A 10 9.55 1.82 5.20
C PRO A 10 8.32 1.42 4.37
N PHE A 11 8.48 0.47 3.44
CA PHE A 11 7.36 -0.18 2.78
C PHE A 11 7.78 -1.59 2.34
N TYR A 12 7.33 -2.63 3.04
CA TYR A 12 7.57 -4.01 2.66
C TYR A 12 6.32 -4.83 2.94
N VAL A 13 5.58 -5.15 1.88
CA VAL A 13 4.32 -5.89 1.96
C VAL A 13 4.33 -6.99 0.91
N GLY A 14 4.19 -8.24 1.37
CA GLY A 14 4.04 -9.42 0.52
C GLY A 14 2.62 -9.97 0.61
N VAL A 15 2.00 -10.27 -0.53
CA VAL A 15 0.66 -10.88 -0.59
C VAL A 15 0.67 -12.11 -1.50
N GLN A 16 -0.16 -13.10 -1.18
CA GLN A 16 -0.31 -14.28 -2.04
C GLN A 16 -1.47 -14.16 -3.05
N PHE A 17 -2.47 -13.34 -2.75
CA PHE A 17 -3.57 -13.06 -3.69
C PHE A 17 -3.12 -12.09 -4.78
N HIS A 18 -3.93 -11.96 -5.84
CA HIS A 18 -3.68 -11.07 -6.97
C HIS A 18 -4.35 -9.69 -6.79
N PRO A 19 -3.64 -8.66 -6.26
CA PRO A 19 -4.18 -7.31 -6.11
C PRO A 19 -4.55 -6.66 -7.45
N GLU A 20 -3.98 -7.13 -8.56
CA GLU A 20 -4.24 -6.67 -9.93
C GLU A 20 -5.73 -6.73 -10.27
N PHE A 21 -6.38 -7.83 -9.92
CA PHE A 21 -7.79 -8.05 -10.27
C PHE A 21 -8.75 -7.14 -9.49
N LYS A 22 -8.29 -6.55 -8.37
CA LYS A 22 -9.07 -5.60 -7.57
C LYS A 22 -8.80 -4.14 -7.92
N SER A 23 -7.80 -3.85 -8.75
CA SER A 23 -7.46 -2.48 -9.17
C SER A 23 -8.43 -1.95 -10.24
N ARG A 24 -8.78 -0.67 -10.19
CA ARG A 24 -9.62 0.04 -11.18
C ARG A 24 -9.03 1.43 -11.48
N PRO A 25 -9.28 2.03 -12.66
CA PRO A 25 -8.68 3.32 -13.01
C PRO A 25 -8.91 4.45 -12.00
N ARG A 26 -10.11 4.53 -11.39
CA ARG A 26 -10.44 5.53 -10.35
C ARG A 26 -10.28 5.02 -8.91
N LYS A 27 -9.89 3.76 -8.73
CA LYS A 27 -9.72 3.11 -7.43
C LYS A 27 -8.59 2.10 -7.54
N PRO A 28 -7.33 2.56 -7.49
CA PRO A 28 -6.20 1.64 -7.53
C PRO A 28 -6.25 0.72 -6.31
N SER A 29 -5.68 -0.48 -6.46
CA SER A 29 -5.44 -1.34 -5.30
C SER A 29 -4.54 -0.61 -4.30
N SER A 30 -4.87 -0.67 -3.01
CA SER A 30 -4.11 -0.02 -1.95
C SER A 30 -2.63 -0.45 -1.95
N LEU A 31 -2.34 -1.69 -2.34
CA LEU A 31 -0.96 -2.19 -2.40
C LEU A 31 -0.13 -1.45 -3.46
N PHE A 32 -0.70 -1.22 -4.65
CA PHE A 32 0.01 -0.53 -5.72
C PHE A 32 0.10 0.97 -5.47
N LEU A 33 -0.97 1.57 -4.93
CA LEU A 33 -0.92 2.97 -4.53
C LEU A 33 0.14 3.20 -3.45
N GLY A 34 0.15 2.36 -2.41
CA GLY A 34 1.15 2.41 -1.34
C GLY A 34 2.57 2.24 -1.85
N LEU A 35 2.81 1.30 -2.79
CA LEU A 35 4.13 1.08 -3.39
C LEU A 35 4.66 2.34 -4.10
N ILE A 36 3.83 3.00 -4.91
CA ILE A 36 4.23 4.22 -5.64
C ILE A 36 4.41 5.41 -4.69
N LEU A 37 3.52 5.56 -3.70
CA LEU A 37 3.65 6.60 -2.68
C LEU A 37 4.93 6.42 -1.86
N ALA A 38 5.28 5.19 -1.49
CA ALA A 38 6.54 4.87 -0.82
C ALA A 38 7.74 5.21 -1.70
N ALA A 39 7.69 4.82 -2.99
CA ALA A 39 8.77 5.09 -3.95
C ALA A 39 8.99 6.60 -4.20
N THR A 40 7.94 7.41 -4.07
CA THR A 40 7.99 8.88 -4.24
C THR A 40 8.20 9.64 -2.93
N GLY A 41 8.25 8.95 -1.78
CA GLY A 41 8.38 9.57 -0.45
C GLY A 41 7.13 10.30 0.03
N GLN A 42 5.97 10.05 -0.57
CA GLN A 42 4.70 10.73 -0.27
C GLN A 42 3.76 9.89 0.60
N LEU A 43 4.18 8.69 1.02
CA LEU A 43 3.34 7.75 1.77
C LEU A 43 2.85 8.33 3.10
N GLU A 44 3.76 8.88 3.91
CA GLU A 44 3.39 9.46 5.22
C GLU A 44 2.40 10.61 5.06
N THR A 45 2.68 11.54 4.15
CA THR A 45 1.76 12.67 3.84
C THR A 45 0.39 12.20 3.39
N TYR A 46 0.32 11.07 2.66
CA TYR A 46 -0.95 10.48 2.25
C TYR A 46 -1.69 9.87 3.45
N LEU A 47 -1.00 9.18 4.35
CA LEU A 47 -1.61 8.56 5.54
C LEU A 47 -2.13 9.61 6.54
N ASP A 48 -1.40 10.71 6.72
CA ASP A 48 -1.80 11.83 7.58
C ASP A 48 -3.15 12.45 7.16
N GLN A 49 -3.46 12.42 5.86
CA GLN A 49 -4.73 12.91 5.32
C GLN A 49 -5.91 11.98 5.63
N TYR A 50 -5.65 10.71 5.98
CA TYR A 50 -6.65 9.68 6.22
C TYR A 50 -6.39 8.91 7.53
N PRO A 51 -6.59 9.57 8.69
CA PRO A 51 -6.17 9.06 10.01
C PRO A 51 -6.86 7.78 10.48
N ASN A 52 -7.85 7.26 9.76
CA ASN A 52 -8.62 6.06 10.13
C ASN A 52 -8.26 4.82 9.28
N THR A 53 -7.12 4.83 8.58
CA THR A 53 -6.74 3.75 7.63
C THR A 53 -5.66 2.80 8.18
N SER A 54 -5.28 2.97 9.46
CA SER A 54 -4.31 2.12 10.17
C SER A 54 -4.91 0.82 10.69
#